data_AF-W5M4G3-F1
#
_entry.id   AF-W5M4G3-F1
#
_cell.length_a   1.000
_cell.length_b   1.000
_cell.length_c   1.000
_cell.angle_alpha   90.00
_cell.angle_beta   90.00
_cell.angle_gamma   90.00
#
_symmetry.space_group_name_H-M   'P 1'
#
loop_
_entity.id
_entity.type
_entity.pdbx_description
1 polymer ?
#
loop_
_entity_poly.entity_id
_entity_poly.type
_entity_poly.pdbx_seq_one_letter_code
_entity_poly.pdbx_strand_id
1 'polypeptide(L)'
;RKAVQRGRPVCCYDCIQCAEGEISNTTDSNDCIQCPLDYWSNENRDECVIKIIEFLSFEEIMGILLMIFSLAGAFLTICIALVFLKYKDSPIVKANNSELSFLLLFSLTLCF
;
A
#
# COMPACT_ATOMS: atom_id res chain seq x y z
N ARG A 1 -27.60 11.13 -12.88
CA ARG A 1 -27.99 11.12 -14.30
C ARG A 1 -29.46 10.72 -14.47
N LYS A 2 -30.10 11.18 -15.53
CA LYS A 2 -31.44 10.76 -15.92
C LYS A 2 -31.40 9.53 -16.82
N ALA A 3 -32.24 8.55 -16.56
CA ALA A 3 -32.49 7.45 -17.47
C ALA A 3 -33.90 7.58 -18.06
N VAL A 4 -33.98 7.66 -19.40
CA VAL A 4 -35.25 7.77 -20.11
C VAL A 4 -36.02 6.45 -19.98
N GLN A 5 -37.28 6.54 -19.57
CA GLN A 5 -38.17 5.38 -19.53
C GLN A 5 -38.68 5.06 -20.94
N ARG A 6 -38.32 3.88 -21.46
CA ARG A 6 -38.80 3.43 -22.79
C ARG A 6 -40.33 3.27 -22.76
N GLY A 7 -41.03 3.99 -23.66
CA GLY A 7 -42.48 3.92 -23.82
C GLY A 7 -43.29 4.96 -23.03
N ARG A 8 -42.63 5.86 -22.28
CA ARG A 8 -43.28 7.01 -21.61
C ARG A 8 -42.83 8.34 -22.24
N PRO A 9 -43.60 9.44 -22.09
CA PRO A 9 -43.22 10.76 -22.59
C PRO A 9 -41.89 11.24 -21.97
N VAL A 10 -41.18 12.13 -22.67
CA VAL A 10 -39.82 12.60 -22.33
C VAL A 10 -39.71 13.24 -20.93
N CYS A 11 -40.84 13.68 -20.36
CA CYS A 11 -40.91 14.19 -18.99
C CYS A 11 -40.78 13.09 -17.91
N CYS A 12 -40.90 11.81 -18.26
CA CYS A 12 -40.75 10.69 -17.33
C CYS A 12 -39.35 10.09 -17.42
N TYR A 13 -38.56 10.28 -16.38
CA TYR A 13 -37.21 9.73 -16.25
C TYR A 13 -36.96 9.23 -14.84
N ASP A 14 -36.06 8.26 -14.73
CA ASP A 14 -35.56 7.77 -13.44
C ASP A 14 -34.25 8.47 -13.09
N CYS A 15 -34.13 8.87 -11.82
CA CYS A 15 -32.89 9.39 -11.28
C CYS A 15 -31.98 8.23 -10.89
N ILE A 16 -30.90 8.03 -11.66
CA ILE A 16 -29.88 7.03 -11.38
C ILE A 16 -28.62 7.75 -10.90
N GLN A 17 -27.99 7.23 -9.84
CA GLN A 17 -26.69 7.69 -9.42
C GLN A 17 -25.61 7.47 -10.51
N CYS A 18 -24.60 8.33 -10.53
CA CYS A 18 -23.45 8.21 -11.44
C CYS A 18 -22.61 6.97 -11.12
N ALA A 19 -21.72 6.54 -12.01
CA ALA A 19 -20.82 5.41 -11.74
C ALA A 19 -19.74 5.79 -10.71
N GLU A 20 -19.00 4.81 -10.17
CA GLU A 20 -17.90 5.11 -9.24
C GLU A 20 -16.83 5.94 -9.95
N GLY A 21 -16.34 6.99 -9.28
CA GLY A 21 -15.42 7.94 -9.88
C GLY A 21 -16.10 9.03 -10.73
N GLU A 22 -17.43 9.06 -10.80
CA GLU A 22 -18.20 10.09 -11.50
C GLU A 22 -19.15 10.85 -10.57
N ILE A 23 -19.35 12.13 -10.85
CA ILE A 23 -20.20 13.04 -10.07
C ILE A 23 -21.21 13.81 -10.93
N SER A 24 -22.24 14.36 -10.28
CA SER A 24 -23.24 15.25 -10.87
C SER A 24 -23.53 16.42 -9.94
N ASN A 25 -22.86 17.55 -10.14
CA ASN A 25 -23.02 18.77 -9.32
C ASN A 25 -24.33 19.54 -9.64
N THR A 26 -24.94 19.32 -10.80
CA THR A 26 -26.16 20.03 -11.21
C THR A 26 -27.40 19.16 -11.01
N THR A 27 -28.39 19.67 -10.28
CA THR A 27 -29.72 19.05 -10.20
C THR A 27 -30.32 19.01 -11.60
N ASP A 28 -30.89 17.87 -11.98
CA ASP A 28 -31.52 17.68 -13.29
C ASP A 28 -30.56 17.50 -14.49
N SER A 29 -29.27 17.18 -14.25
CA SER A 29 -28.29 16.86 -15.30
C SER A 29 -28.51 15.48 -15.94
N ASN A 30 -28.31 15.42 -17.27
CA ASN A 30 -28.29 14.17 -18.04
C ASN A 30 -26.92 13.47 -17.96
N ASP A 31 -25.84 14.23 -17.80
CA ASP A 31 -24.48 13.75 -17.91
C ASP A 31 -23.77 13.72 -16.55
N CYS A 32 -22.89 12.72 -16.37
CA CYS A 32 -22.01 12.57 -15.23
C CYS A 32 -20.59 12.98 -15.63
N ILE A 33 -19.87 13.65 -14.73
CA ILE A 33 -18.50 14.13 -14.95
C ILE A 33 -17.55 13.20 -14.20
N GLN A 34 -16.51 12.72 -14.87
CA GLN A 34 -15.44 11.93 -14.24
C GLN A 34 -14.59 12.82 -13.33
N CYS A 35 -14.30 12.36 -12.12
CA CYS A 35 -13.34 13.02 -11.24
C CYS A 35 -11.91 12.88 -11.78
N PRO A 36 -11.01 13.86 -11.52
CA PRO A 36 -9.59 13.72 -11.82
C PRO A 36 -8.97 12.54 -11.04
N LEU A 37 -7.84 12.01 -11.54
CA LEU A 37 -7.18 10.80 -10.99
C LEU A 37 -6.89 10.85 -9.48
N ASP A 38 -6.62 12.04 -8.94
CA ASP A 38 -6.28 12.25 -7.52
C ASP A 38 -7.52 12.36 -6.61
N TYR A 39 -8.72 12.23 -7.17
CA TYR A 39 -9.99 12.44 -6.48
C TYR A 39 -10.94 11.25 -6.63
N TRP A 40 -11.73 11.01 -5.60
CA TRP A 40 -12.86 10.08 -5.60
C TRP A 40 -14.18 10.82 -5.59
N SER A 41 -15.22 10.24 -6.18
CA SER A 41 -16.59 10.69 -5.96
C SER A 41 -16.99 10.43 -4.50
N ASN A 42 -17.61 11.40 -3.83
CA ASN A 42 -18.22 11.20 -2.52
C ASN A 42 -19.38 10.17 -2.56
N GLU A 43 -19.87 9.71 -1.42
CA GLU A 43 -20.98 8.74 -1.31
C GLU A 43 -22.25 9.22 -2.04
N ASN A 44 -22.53 10.52 -1.97
CA ASN A 44 -23.66 11.15 -2.67
C ASN A 44 -23.38 11.43 -4.16
N ARG A 45 -22.14 11.24 -4.63
CA ARG A 45 -21.68 11.47 -6.02
C ARG A 45 -22.00 12.88 -6.53
N ASP A 46 -21.89 13.85 -5.66
CA ASP A 46 -22.08 15.29 -5.90
C ASP A 46 -20.74 16.02 -6.01
N GLU A 47 -19.75 15.60 -5.23
CA GLU A 47 -18.43 16.24 -5.13
C GLU A 47 -17.27 15.26 -5.33
N CYS A 48 -16.18 15.77 -5.88
CA CYS A 48 -14.90 15.06 -5.96
C CYS A 48 -14.07 15.37 -4.70
N VAL A 49 -13.86 14.37 -3.86
CA VAL A 49 -13.04 14.44 -2.65
C VAL A 49 -11.63 13.92 -2.90
N ILE A 50 -10.62 14.52 -2.27
CA ILE A 50 -9.23 14.10 -2.43
C ILE A 50 -9.09 12.64 -1.95
N LYS A 51 -8.41 11.82 -2.75
CA LYS A 51 -8.09 10.45 -2.36
C LYS A 51 -7.18 10.45 -1.13
N ILE A 52 -7.67 9.89 -0.03
CA ILE A 52 -6.82 9.63 1.14
C ILE A 52 -5.72 8.64 0.73
N ILE A 53 -4.48 8.97 1.07
CA ILE A 53 -3.35 8.07 0.87
C ILE A 53 -3.39 7.07 2.02
N GLU A 54 -3.80 5.84 1.74
CA GLU A 54 -3.56 4.74 2.66
C GLU A 54 -2.08 4.41 2.60
N PHE A 55 -1.37 4.71 3.70
CA PHE A 55 0.02 4.34 3.88
C PHE A 55 0.08 3.26 4.95
N LEU A 56 1.04 2.34 4.82
CA LEU A 56 1.28 1.36 5.87
C LEU A 56 1.88 2.08 7.08
N SER A 57 1.05 2.42 8.06
CA SER A 57 1.51 3.11 9.26
C SER A 57 2.28 2.15 10.17
N PHE A 58 3.30 2.66 10.88
CA PHE A 58 3.97 1.91 11.95
C PHE A 58 3.05 1.65 13.15
N GLU A 59 1.92 2.34 13.24
CA GLU A 59 0.90 2.14 14.28
C GLU A 59 -0.11 1.04 13.89
N GLU A 60 -0.16 0.64 12.63
CA GLU A 60 -0.98 -0.47 12.17
C GLU A 60 -0.36 -1.81 12.55
N ILE A 61 -1.20 -2.82 12.78
CA ILE A 61 -0.77 -4.16 13.19
C ILE A 61 0.27 -4.74 12.24
N MET A 62 0.07 -4.58 10.92
CA MET A 62 1.03 -5.07 9.92
C MET A 62 2.38 -4.33 10.01
N GLY A 63 2.36 -3.01 10.23
CA GLY A 63 3.57 -2.21 10.42
C GLY A 63 4.33 -2.62 11.68
N ILE A 64 3.63 -2.82 12.80
CA ILE A 64 4.22 -3.29 14.06
C ILE A 64 4.86 -4.67 13.89
N LEU A 65 4.16 -5.62 13.25
CA LEU A 65 4.69 -6.96 13.01
C LEU A 65 5.97 -6.92 12.19
N LEU A 66 5.97 -6.16 11.08
CA LEU A 66 7.16 -5.99 10.24
C LEU A 66 8.33 -5.40 11.03
N MET A 67 8.07 -4.36 11.85
CA MET A 67 9.09 -3.75 12.69
C MET A 67 9.71 -4.76 13.67
N ILE A 68 8.88 -5.58 14.33
CA ILE A 68 9.36 -6.61 15.27
C ILE A 68 10.21 -7.66 14.53
N PHE A 69 9.76 -8.14 13.37
CA PHE A 69 10.50 -9.12 12.60
C PHE A 69 11.83 -8.57 12.08
N SER A 70 11.85 -7.33 11.60
CA SER A 70 13.08 -6.63 11.21
C SER A 70 14.06 -6.50 12.37
N LEU A 71 13.61 -5.98 13.52
CA LEU A 71 14.47 -5.84 14.71
C LEU A 71 15.00 -7.18 15.21
N ALA A 72 14.16 -8.21 15.25
CA ALA A 72 14.56 -9.56 15.65
C ALA A 72 15.56 -10.16 14.65
N GLY A 73 15.34 -10.01 13.35
CA GLY A 73 16.24 -10.47 12.30
C GLY A 73 17.61 -9.77 12.35
N ALA A 74 17.62 -8.45 12.49
CA ALA A 74 18.84 -7.66 12.67
C ALA A 74 19.60 -8.08 13.94
N PHE A 75 18.90 -8.27 15.06
CA PHE A 75 19.52 -8.71 16.31
C PHE A 75 20.16 -10.11 16.18
N LEU A 76 19.44 -11.07 15.58
CA LEU A 76 19.94 -12.42 15.37
C LEU A 76 21.15 -12.44 14.43
N THR A 77 21.12 -11.68 13.34
CA THR A 77 22.22 -11.60 12.39
C THR A 77 23.46 -10.95 13.01
N ILE A 78 23.31 -9.92 13.85
CA ILE A 78 24.41 -9.34 14.64
C ILE A 78 24.98 -10.39 15.60
N CYS A 79 24.14 -11.13 16.34
CA CYS A 79 24.60 -12.19 17.23
C CYS A 79 25.42 -13.26 16.49
N ILE A 80 24.95 -13.70 15.32
CA ILE A 80 25.68 -14.65 14.46
C ILE A 80 27.01 -14.04 14.01
N ALA A 81 27.03 -12.77 13.59
CA ALA A 81 28.25 -12.09 13.19
C ALA A 81 29.29 -12.02 14.32
N LEU A 82 28.87 -11.74 15.56
CA LEU A 82 29.74 -11.77 16.74
C LEU A 82 30.32 -13.16 17.00
N VAL A 83 29.52 -14.22 16.84
CA VAL A 83 30.00 -15.60 16.94
C VAL A 83 31.04 -15.89 15.86
N PHE A 84 30.78 -15.51 14.61
CA PHE A 84 31.73 -15.66 13.50
C PHE A 84 33.05 -14.91 13.74
N LEU A 85 32.98 -13.69 14.30
CA LEU A 85 34.17 -12.93 14.69
C LEU A 85 34.96 -13.63 15.81
N LYS A 86 34.28 -14.18 16.81
CA LYS A 86 34.92 -14.87 17.93
C LYS A 86 35.57 -16.19 17.52
N TYR A 87 34.95 -16.94 16.61
CA TYR A 87 35.43 -18.23 16.11
C TYR A 87 36.11 -18.11 14.74
N LYS A 88 36.66 -16.93 14.42
CA LYS A 88 37.30 -16.65 13.13
C LYS A 88 38.42 -17.62 12.77
N ASP A 89 39.16 -18.10 13.77
CA ASP A 89 40.26 -19.05 13.60
C ASP A 89 39.81 -20.52 13.58
N SER A 90 38.51 -20.80 13.68
CA SER A 90 38.01 -22.16 13.58
C SER A 90 38.18 -22.70 12.14
N PRO A 91 38.56 -23.97 11.98
CA PRO A 91 38.77 -24.56 10.66
C PRO A 91 37.52 -24.51 9.78
N ILE A 92 36.33 -24.44 10.37
CA ILE A 92 35.05 -24.29 9.66
C ILE A 92 34.93 -22.90 9.02
N VAL A 93 35.23 -21.83 9.76
CA VAL A 93 35.15 -20.44 9.25
C VAL A 93 36.26 -20.15 8.25
N LYS A 94 37.41 -20.82 8.36
CA LYS A 94 38.55 -20.68 7.44
C LYS A 94 38.40 -21.53 6.17
N ALA A 95 37.70 -22.68 6.25
CA ALA A 95 37.37 -23.51 5.09
C ALA A 95 36.26 -22.87 4.25
N ASN A 96 35.35 -22.15 4.88
CA ASN A 96 34.45 -21.23 4.19
C ASN A 96 35.22 -19.94 3.84
N ASN A 97 34.88 -19.27 2.73
CA ASN A 97 35.56 -18.03 2.39
C ASN A 97 35.14 -16.94 3.40
N SER A 98 35.98 -16.71 4.42
CA SER A 98 35.64 -15.86 5.56
C SER A 98 35.19 -14.46 5.14
N GLU A 99 35.79 -13.88 4.08
CA GLU A 99 35.39 -12.58 3.55
C GLU A 99 33.97 -12.59 2.98
N LEU A 100 33.61 -13.61 2.20
CA LEU A 100 32.27 -13.75 1.64
C LEU A 100 31.22 -13.93 2.75
N SER A 101 31.51 -14.74 3.77
CA SER A 101 30.60 -14.93 4.90
C SER A 101 30.39 -13.63 5.69
N PHE A 102 31.42 -12.82 5.89
CA PHE A 102 31.29 -11.51 6.52
C PHE A 102 30.48 -10.53 5.67
N LEU A 103 30.72 -10.48 4.36
CA LEU A 103 29.94 -9.63 3.45
C LEU A 103 28.46 -10.01 3.43
N LEU A 104 28.15 -11.31 3.44
CA LEU A 104 26.78 -11.79 3.50
C LEU A 104 26.10 -11.43 4.82
N LEU A 105 26.77 -11.61 5.95
CA LEU A 105 26.25 -11.22 7.26
C LEU A 105 26.01 -9.71 7.35
N PHE A 106 26.93 -8.90 6.83
CA PHE A 106 26.78 -7.44 6.78
C PHE A 106 25.60 -7.02 5.89
N SER A 107 25.46 -7.63 4.71
CA SER A 107 24.32 -7.39 3.82
C SER A 107 22.99 -7.76 4.47
N LEU A 108 22.93 -8.92 5.14
CA LEU A 108 21.75 -9.37 5.87
C LEU A 108 21.38 -8.42 7.02
N THR A 109 22.37 -7.91 7.77
CA THR A 109 22.10 -6.92 8.83
C THR A 109 21.57 -5.59 8.31
N LEU A 110 21.90 -5.19 7.09
CA LEU A 110 21.36 -3.98 6.45
C LEU A 110 20.00 -4.21 5.78
N CYS A 111 19.70 -5.47 5.46
CA CYS A 111 18.46 -5.88 4.79
C CYS A 111 17.28 -5.98 5.77
N PHE A 112 17.56 -6.44 6.99
CA PHE A 112 16.59 -6.46 8.08
C PHE A 112 16.40 -5.08 8.70
#